data_AF-A0A3D6E1H3-F1
#
_entry.id   AF-A0A3D6E1H3-F1
#
_cell.length_a   1.000
_cell.length_b   1.000
_cell.length_c   1.000
_cell.angle_alpha   90.00
_cell.angle_beta   90.00
_cell.angle_gamma   90.00
#
_symmetry.space_group_name_H-M   'P 1'
#
loop_
_entity.id
_entity.type
_entity.pdbx_description
1 polymer ?
#
loop_
_entity_poly.entity_id
_entity_poly.type
_entity_poly.pdbx_seq_one_letter_code
_entity_poly.pdbx_strand_id
1 'polypeptide(L)' 'MSAYKKLEAHFADYTAFKSVAALLNWDASAMMPEKGGDQRARQSAAVGVHLHNLLADPALPDLMDKAATEDLNVWPKAH' A
#
# COMPACT_ATOMS: atom_id res chain seq x y z
N MET A 1 6.54 18.10 8.52
CA MET A 1 6.49 16.63 8.71
C MET A 1 7.83 16.05 8.29
N SER A 2 8.46 15.21 9.11
CA SER A 2 9.77 14.61 8.81
C SER A 2 9.69 13.63 7.63
N ALA A 3 10.82 13.30 7.01
CA ALA A 3 10.88 12.32 5.93
C ALA A 3 10.41 10.94 6.40
N TYR A 4 10.80 10.52 7.61
CA TYR A 4 10.29 9.29 8.22
C TYR A 4 8.77 9.31 8.37
N LYS A 5 8.18 10.41 8.85
CA LYS A 5 6.71 10.53 8.99
C LYS A 5 5.98 10.49 7.65
N LYS A 6 6.61 10.96 6.56
CA LYS A 6 6.05 10.84 5.22
C LYS A 6 6.10 9.40 4.72
N LEU A 7 7.20 8.68 4.96
CA LEU A 7 7.29 7.25 4.66
C LEU A 7 6.26 6.44 5.45
N GLU A 8 6.11 6.72 6.74
CA GLU A 8 5.13 6.04 7.59
C GLU A 8 3.71 6.24 7.05
N ALA A 9 3.33 7.47 6.68
CA ALA A 9 2.04 7.75 6.07
C ALA A 9 1.86 7.02 4.73
N HIS A 10 2.92 6.97 3.90
CA HIS A 10 2.92 6.30 2.61
C HIS A 10 2.69 4.78 2.74
N PHE A 11 3.41 4.14 3.65
CA PHE A 11 3.24 2.71 3.92
C PHE A 11 1.97 2.36 4.69
N ALA A 12 1.43 3.30 5.49
CA ALA A 12 0.11 3.16 6.09
C ALA A 12 -0.97 3.08 5.00
N ASP A 13 -0.90 3.94 3.99
CA ASP A 13 -1.83 3.92 2.85
C ASP A 13 -1.70 2.63 2.04
N TYR A 14 -0.47 2.23 1.72
CA TYR A 14 -0.20 0.94 1.06
C TYR A 14 -0.79 -0.25 1.83
N THR A 15 -0.63 -0.27 3.15
CA THR A 15 -1.16 -1.35 4.01
C THR A 15 -2.69 -1.37 4.04
N ALA A 16 -3.33 -0.19 4.04
CA ALA A 16 -4.78 -0.09 3.95
C ALA A 16 -5.30 -0.68 2.63
N PHE A 17 -4.73 -0.29 1.49
CA PHE A 17 -5.13 -0.83 0.18
C PHE A 17 -4.80 -2.31 0.02
N LYS A 18 -3.71 -2.80 0.62
CA LYS A 18 -3.38 -4.23 0.64
C LYS A 18 -4.44 -5.03 1.42
N SER A 19 -4.98 -4.45 2.49
CA SER A 19 -6.08 -5.06 3.24
C SER A 19 -7.38 -5.10 2.42
N VAL A 20 -7.67 -4.04 1.65
CA VAL A 20 -8.79 -4.03 0.69
C VAL A 20 -8.61 -5.12 -0.37
N ALA A 21 -7.41 -5.28 -0.93
CA ALA A 21 -7.13 -6.34 -1.90
C ALA A 21 -7.39 -7.75 -1.30
N ALA A 22 -6.98 -7.98 -0.04
CA ALA A 22 -7.23 -9.23 0.65
C ALA A 22 -8.74 -9.49 0.85
N LEU A 23 -9.51 -8.47 1.21
CA LEU A 23 -10.96 -8.56 1.34
C LEU A 23 -11.63 -8.89 0.00
N LEU A 24 -11.23 -8.23 -1.08
CA LEU A 24 -11.75 -8.51 -2.43
C LEU A 24 -11.44 -9.95 -2.87
N ASN A 25 -10.26 -10.46 -2.54
CA ASN A 25 -9.88 -11.84 -2.86
C ASN A 25 -10.70 -12.86 -2.05
N TRP A 26 -10.89 -12.61 -0.76
CA TRP A 26 -11.72 -13.46 0.09
C TRP A 26 -13.16 -13.50 -0.39
N ASP A 27 -13.76 -12.34 -0.66
CA ASP A 27 -15.16 -12.26 -1.08
C ASP A 27 -15.38 -12.89 -2.47
N ALA A 28 -14.39 -12.74 -3.38
CA ALA A 28 -14.42 -13.43 -4.68
C ALA A 28 -14.42 -14.96 -4.54
N SER A 29 -13.76 -15.48 -3.49
CA SER A 29 -13.62 -16.92 -3.24
C SER A 29 -14.79 -17.52 -2.45
N ALA A 30 -15.51 -16.72 -1.65
CA ALA A 30 -16.51 -17.20 -0.70
C ALA A 30 -17.96 -16.81 -1.06
N MET A 31 -18.19 -15.64 -1.65
CA MET A 31 -19.54 -15.03 -1.72
C MET A 31 -19.93 -14.49 -3.10
N MET A 32 -19.14 -14.74 -4.16
CA MET A 32 -19.35 -14.07 -5.44
C MET A 32 -20.54 -14.64 -6.22
N PRO A 33 -21.59 -13.85 -6.54
CA PRO A 33 -22.67 -14.28 -7.41
C PRO A 33 -22.19 -14.36 -8.87
N GLU A 34 -22.78 -15.27 -9.65
CA GLU A 34 -22.37 -15.66 -11.01
C GLU A 34 -22.19 -14.49 -12.00
N LYS A 35 -22.92 -13.38 -11.80
CA LYS A 35 -22.89 -12.17 -12.65
C LYS A 35 -21.98 -11.05 -12.14
N GLY A 36 -21.26 -11.25 -11.04
CA GLY A 36 -20.39 -10.24 -10.39
C GLY A 36 -18.91 -10.30 -10.78
N GLY A 37 -18.49 -11.31 -11.55
CA GLY A 37 -17.08 -11.57 -11.86
C GLY A 37 -16.36 -10.41 -12.54
N ASP A 38 -16.97 -9.80 -13.56
CA ASP A 38 -16.36 -8.69 -14.30
C ASP A 38 -16.16 -7.45 -13.42
N GLN A 39 -17.13 -7.14 -12.56
CA GLN A 39 -17.02 -6.02 -11.64
C GLN A 39 -15.90 -6.27 -10.62
N ARG A 40 -15.81 -7.48 -10.07
CA ARG A 40 -14.76 -7.87 -9.14
C ARG A 40 -13.37 -7.85 -9.78
N ALA A 41 -13.25 -8.32 -11.02
CA ALA A 41 -12.01 -8.26 -11.79
C ALA A 41 -11.54 -6.81 -11.97
N ARG A 42 -12.46 -5.89 -12.34
CA ARG A 42 -12.15 -4.47 -12.49
C ARG A 42 -11.72 -3.83 -11.16
N GLN A 43 -12.41 -4.12 -10.07
CA GLN A 43 -12.05 -3.62 -8.73
C GLN A 43 -10.65 -4.10 -8.32
N SER A 44 -10.36 -5.38 -8.51
CA SER A 44 -9.07 -5.99 -8.15
C SER A 44 -7.93 -5.41 -8.98
N ALA A 45 -8.15 -5.20 -10.29
CA ALA A 45 -7.18 -4.57 -11.17
C ALA A 45 -6.89 -3.11 -10.76
N ALA A 46 -7.93 -2.33 -10.44
CA ALA A 46 -7.76 -0.95 -9.99
C ALA A 46 -6.95 -0.85 -8.69
N VAL A 47 -7.27 -1.69 -7.70
CA VAL A 47 -6.50 -1.77 -6.44
C VAL A 47 -5.06 -2.22 -6.71
N GLY A 48 -4.85 -3.19 -7.59
CA GLY A 48 -3.51 -3.67 -7.96
C GLY A 48 -2.64 -2.59 -8.60
N VAL A 49 -3.19 -1.80 -9.53
CA VAL A 49 -2.49 -0.66 -10.15
C VAL A 49 -2.15 0.39 -9.10
N HIS A 50 -3.07 0.70 -8.20
CA HIS A 50 -2.82 1.69 -7.15
C HIS A 50 -1.71 1.24 -6.18
N LEU A 51 -1.74 -0.03 -5.74
CA LEU A 51 -0.67 -0.62 -4.92
C LEU A 51 0.69 -0.59 -5.63
N HIS A 52 0.71 -0.90 -6.92
CA HIS A 52 1.93 -0.81 -7.72
C HIS A 52 2.46 0.63 -7.77
N ASN A 53 1.60 1.62 -8.00
CA ASN A 53 1.99 3.03 -8.06
C ASN A 53 2.53 3.53 -6.72
N LEU A 54 1.95 3.09 -5.59
CA LEU A 54 2.48 3.40 -4.26
C LEU A 54 3.89 2.83 -4.07
N LEU A 55 4.15 1.59 -4.53
CA LEU A 55 5.49 1.00 -4.42
C LEU A 55 6.51 1.61 -5.40
N ALA A 56 6.03 2.08 -6.55
CA ALA A 56 6.86 2.70 -7.59
C ALA A 56 6.94 4.23 -7.46
N ASP A 57 6.51 4.80 -6.34
CA ASP A 57 6.52 6.26 -6.14
C ASP A 57 7.96 6.79 -6.22
N PRO A 58 8.28 7.68 -7.19
CA PRO A 58 9.63 8.21 -7.38
C PRO A 58 10.13 9.06 -6.20
N ALA A 59 9.25 9.48 -5.29
CA ALA A 59 9.65 10.18 -4.07
C ALA A 59 10.22 9.25 -2.99
N LEU A 60 10.00 7.92 -3.07
CA LEU A 60 10.45 6.98 -2.06
C LEU A 60 11.97 6.98 -1.82
N PRO A 61 12.84 6.92 -2.86
CA PRO A 61 14.28 6.92 -2.64
C PRO A 61 14.77 8.16 -1.89
N ASP A 62 14.32 9.35 -2.29
CA ASP A 62 14.67 10.61 -1.64
C ASP A 62 14.15 10.69 -0.20
N LEU A 63 12.94 10.20 0.04
CA LEU A 63 12.38 10.15 1.39
C LEU A 63 13.15 9.17 2.29
N MET A 64 13.57 8.02 1.75
CA MET A 64 14.37 7.02 2.47
C MET A 64 15.76 7.56 2.80
N ASP A 65 16.44 8.19 1.84
CA ASP A 65 17.75 8.81 2.05
C ASP A 65 17.68 9.90 3.14
N LYS A 66 16.65 10.75 3.08
CA LYS A 66 16.43 11.79 4.11
C LYS A 66 16.13 11.18 5.47
N ALA A 67 15.25 10.18 5.54
CA ALA A 67 14.90 9.52 6.79
C ALA A 67 16.10 8.80 7.43
N ALA A 68 17.01 8.22 6.62
CA ALA A 68 18.23 7.58 7.12
C ALA A 68 19.17 8.56 7.84
N THR A 69 19.10 9.85 7.48
CA THR A 69 19.88 10.92 8.14
C THR A 69 19.18 11.56 9.34
N GLU A 70 17.90 11.23 9.58
CA GLU A 70 17.17 11.74 10.74
C GLU A 70 17.65 11.06 12.03
N ASP A 71 17.73 11.82 13.12
CA ASP A 71 18.02 11.26 14.45
C ASP A 71 16.79 10.51 14.97
N LEU A 72 16.65 9.29 14.48
CA LEU A 72 15.60 8.37 14.81
C LEU A 72 16.00 7.53 16.02
N ASN A 73 15.07 7.39 16.98
CA ASN A 73 15.20 6.45 18.09
C ASN A 73 15.31 5.00 17.57
N VAL A 74 15.70 4.06 18.44
CA VAL A 74 16.17 2.72 18.05
C VAL A 74 15.15 1.89 17.24
N TRP A 75 13.86 2.18 17.38
CA TRP A 75 12.76 1.44 16.75
C TRP A 75 12.54 1.80 15.25
N PRO A 76 12.48 3.08 14.84
CA PRO A 76 12.38 3.47 13.44
C PRO A 76 13.50 3.01 12.50
N LYS A 77 14.67 2.61 13.02
CA LYS A 77 15.82 2.17 12.19
C LYS A 77 15.73 0.73 11.69
N ALA A 78 14.78 -0.06 12.22
CA ALA A 78 14.64 -1.49 11.90
C ALA A 78 13.61 -1.80 10.80
N HIS A 79 12.82 -0.80 10.39
CA HIS A 79 11.79 -0.87 9.35
C HIS A 79 12.18 -0.01 8.15
#